data_AF-A0A975ZP72-F1
#
_entry.id   AF-A0A975ZP72-F1
#
_cell.length_a   1.000
_cell.length_b   1.000
_cell.length_c   1.000
_cell.angle_alpha   90.00
_cell.angle_beta   90.00
_cell.angle_gamma   90.00
#
_symmetry.space_group_name_H-M   'P 1'
#
loop_
_entity.id
_entity.type
_entity.pdbx_description
1 polymer ?
#
loop_
_entity_poly.entity_id
_entity_poly.type
_entity_poly.pdbx_seq_one_letter_code
_entity_poly.pdbx_strand_id
1 'polypeptide(L)'
;MSRLRVINLGLPKSGTTTLARALRKAGLHVADHRIKPVQTDDAALHGRFVGEMMYDGYFLRGDPLHGLDVFDGFAEINALRPPRSIWPQFDFGLLAAIRACHPGTRFLATWRRPEEIADSMLRWSNLGTERLPAADIPGLPAGYGVTTRERETWIAGHYAALDRYFAGCDEFLRIDVADGAAPARIGAFLGRDLPWWGKTNVNPVRAAQEDDSA
;
A
#
# COMPACT_ATOMS: atom_id res chain seq x y z
N MET A 1 -17.54 19.41 -4.60
CA MET A 1 -16.51 18.40 -4.97
C MET A 1 -16.35 17.46 -3.80
N SER A 2 -16.33 16.15 -4.03
CA SER A 2 -16.04 15.17 -2.97
C SER A 2 -14.58 15.32 -2.50
N ARG A 3 -14.34 15.00 -1.22
CA ARG A 3 -12.99 15.02 -0.63
C ARG A 3 -12.12 14.00 -1.36
N LEU A 4 -10.91 14.41 -1.78
CA LEU A 4 -9.95 13.50 -2.41
C LEU A 4 -9.60 12.38 -1.43
N ARG A 5 -9.77 11.13 -1.86
CA ARG A 5 -9.25 9.94 -1.16
C ARG A 5 -8.24 9.26 -2.07
N VAL A 6 -7.06 8.93 -1.53
CA VAL A 6 -6.01 8.24 -2.26
C VAL A 6 -5.75 6.88 -1.62
N ILE A 7 -6.10 5.79 -2.29
CA ILE A 7 -5.89 4.42 -1.78
C ILE A 7 -4.74 3.78 -2.56
N ASN A 8 -3.64 3.45 -1.88
CA ASN A 8 -2.57 2.69 -2.50
C ASN A 8 -2.82 1.18 -2.39
N LEU A 9 -2.83 0.50 -3.52
CA LEU A 9 -3.05 -0.93 -3.71
C LEU A 9 -1.73 -1.70 -3.93
N GLY A 10 -0.60 -1.01 -3.81
CA GLY A 10 0.72 -1.63 -3.88
C GLY A 10 0.94 -2.65 -2.76
N LEU A 11 1.69 -3.72 -3.05
CA LEU A 11 2.09 -4.69 -2.03
C LEU A 11 3.15 -4.10 -1.08
N PRO A 12 3.37 -4.71 0.10
CA PRO A 12 4.51 -4.37 0.95
C PRO A 12 5.80 -4.32 0.14
N LYS A 13 6.68 -3.38 0.48
CA LYS A 13 7.97 -3.20 -0.22
C LYS A 13 7.86 -2.77 -1.69
N SER A 14 6.68 -2.40 -2.19
CA SER A 14 6.54 -1.81 -3.54
C SER A 14 6.82 -0.30 -3.62
N GLY A 15 7.22 0.33 -2.51
CA GLY A 15 7.45 1.78 -2.42
C GLY A 15 6.37 2.55 -1.65
N THR A 16 5.54 1.85 -0.87
CA THR A 16 4.48 2.40 -0.01
C THR A 16 4.95 3.58 0.84
N THR A 17 6.10 3.45 1.52
CA THR A 17 6.64 4.53 2.37
C THR A 17 7.08 5.77 1.57
N THR A 18 7.68 5.59 0.38
CA THR A 18 8.04 6.71 -0.50
C THR A 18 6.78 7.46 -0.91
N LEU A 19 5.73 6.74 -1.34
CA LEU A 19 4.45 7.37 -1.64
C LEU A 19 3.88 8.10 -0.42
N ALA A 20 3.87 7.47 0.76
CA ALA A 20 3.36 8.08 1.98
C ALA A 20 4.04 9.42 2.30
N ARG A 21 5.37 9.48 2.16
CA ARG A 21 6.15 10.71 2.38
C ARG A 21 5.86 11.76 1.31
N ALA A 22 5.76 11.38 0.04
CA ALA A 22 5.47 12.28 -1.06
C ALA A 22 4.09 12.93 -0.89
N LEU A 23 3.06 12.14 -0.60
CA LEU A 23 1.70 12.62 -0.35
C LEU A 23 1.64 13.56 0.87
N ARG A 24 2.34 13.25 1.97
CA ARG A 24 2.45 14.16 3.13
C ARG A 24 3.13 15.48 2.77
N LYS A 25 4.19 15.45 1.96
CA LYS A 25 4.87 16.66 1.48
C LYS A 25 4.02 17.47 0.50
N ALA A 26 3.07 16.83 -0.20
CA ALA A 26 2.03 17.49 -0.99
C ALA A 26 0.84 18.00 -0.13
N GLY A 27 0.97 17.98 1.20
CA GLY A 27 -0.04 18.51 2.12
C GLY A 27 -1.28 17.62 2.26
N LEU A 28 -1.16 16.32 2.02
CA LEU A 28 -2.21 15.34 2.30
C LEU A 28 -1.98 14.69 3.66
N HIS A 29 -3.07 14.41 4.37
CA HIS A 29 -3.01 13.66 5.61
C HIS A 29 -3.03 12.16 5.32
N VAL A 30 -1.95 11.44 5.66
CA VAL A 30 -1.76 10.06 5.17
C VAL A 30 -1.55 9.07 6.30
N ALA A 31 -2.40 8.03 6.33
CA ALA A 31 -2.21 6.83 7.12
C ALA A 31 -1.36 5.78 6.37
N ASP A 32 -0.55 5.02 7.11
CA ASP A 32 0.41 4.07 6.54
C ASP A 32 0.61 2.88 7.48
N HIS A 33 -0.01 1.74 7.15
CA HIS A 33 -0.04 0.49 7.91
C HIS A 33 -0.70 0.59 9.29
N ARG A 34 -0.04 1.23 10.26
CA ARG A 34 -0.55 1.46 11.62
C ARG A 34 -0.64 2.96 11.89
N ILE A 35 -1.79 3.42 12.38
CA ILE A 35 -2.02 4.83 12.69
C ILE A 35 -1.21 5.21 13.93
N LYS A 36 -0.35 6.22 13.80
CA LYS A 36 0.52 6.73 14.86
C LYS A 36 -0.10 7.96 15.51
N PRO A 37 0.20 8.24 16.80
CA PRO A 37 -0.32 9.43 17.49
C PRO A 37 -0.03 10.75 16.78
N VAL A 38 1.14 10.87 16.13
CA VAL A 38 1.50 12.08 15.34
C VAL A 38 0.62 12.31 14.11
N GLN A 39 -0.22 11.35 13.74
CA GLN A 39 -1.09 11.41 12.55
C GLN A 39 -2.55 11.72 12.91
N THR A 40 -2.94 11.88 14.16
CA THR A 40 -4.32 12.26 14.53
C THR A 40 -4.40 12.50 16.03
N ASP A 41 -5.20 13.47 16.45
CA ASP A 41 -5.51 13.68 17.87
C ASP A 41 -6.54 12.68 18.40
N ASP A 42 -7.18 11.90 17.53
CA ASP A 42 -8.12 10.85 17.92
C ASP A 42 -7.39 9.63 18.50
N ALA A 43 -7.35 9.56 19.83
CA ALA A 43 -6.73 8.49 20.58
C ALA A 43 -7.33 7.10 20.29
N ALA A 44 -8.60 7.02 19.83
CA ALA A 44 -9.23 5.74 19.49
C ALA A 44 -8.63 5.11 18.22
N LEU A 45 -7.99 5.93 17.37
CA LEU A 45 -7.30 5.46 16.17
C LEU A 45 -5.85 5.03 16.43
N HIS A 46 -5.25 5.46 17.53
CA HIS A 46 -3.83 5.21 17.79
C HIS A 46 -3.53 3.72 17.89
N GLY A 47 -2.50 3.28 17.16
CA GLY A 47 -2.06 1.88 17.14
C GLY A 47 -2.92 0.93 16.31
N ARG A 48 -4.06 1.38 15.79
CA ARG A 48 -4.94 0.58 14.92
C ARG A 48 -4.34 0.40 13.53
N PHE A 49 -4.57 -0.77 12.93
CA PHE A 49 -4.20 -1.02 11.54
C PHE A 49 -5.24 -0.44 10.59
N VAL A 50 -4.77 0.22 9.53
CA VAL A 50 -5.66 0.84 8.53
C VAL A 50 -6.56 -0.19 7.87
N GLY A 51 -6.03 -1.34 7.47
CA GLY A 51 -6.83 -2.39 6.84
C GLY A 51 -7.90 -2.98 7.76
N GLU A 52 -7.62 -3.10 9.06
CA GLU A 52 -8.63 -3.53 10.05
C GLU A 52 -9.77 -2.53 10.14
N MET A 53 -9.43 -1.23 10.25
CA MET A 53 -10.43 -0.16 10.24
C MET A 53 -11.29 -0.20 8.98
N MET A 54 -10.68 -0.49 7.81
CA MET A 54 -11.42 -0.59 6.56
C MET A 54 -12.44 -1.74 6.56
N TYR A 55 -12.05 -2.89 7.09
CA TYR A 55 -12.96 -4.02 7.21
C TYR A 55 -14.05 -3.80 8.26
N ASP A 56 -13.73 -3.18 9.39
CA ASP A 56 -14.73 -2.79 10.38
C ASP A 56 -15.76 -1.83 9.77
N GLY A 57 -15.29 -0.80 9.05
CA GLY A 57 -16.17 0.13 8.33
C GLY A 57 -17.03 -0.58 7.29
N TYR A 58 -16.43 -1.46 6.48
CA TYR A 58 -17.14 -2.20 5.43
C TYR A 58 -18.24 -3.11 6.01
N PHE A 59 -17.89 -4.00 6.93
CA PHE A 59 -18.83 -5.02 7.42
C PHE A 59 -19.79 -4.51 8.50
N LEU A 60 -19.39 -3.54 9.33
CA LEU A 60 -20.23 -3.08 10.44
C LEU A 60 -21.04 -1.83 10.10
N ARG A 61 -20.61 -1.06 9.09
CA ARG A 61 -21.19 0.25 8.76
C ARG A 61 -21.57 0.42 7.29
N GLY A 62 -21.13 -0.48 6.41
CA GLY A 62 -21.36 -0.37 4.96
C GLY A 62 -20.50 0.70 4.28
N ASP A 63 -19.54 1.31 4.97
CA ASP A 63 -18.60 2.29 4.43
C ASP A 63 -17.17 1.93 4.85
N PRO A 64 -16.31 1.44 3.94
CA PRO A 64 -14.94 1.06 4.27
C PRO A 64 -14.04 2.19 4.78
N LEU A 65 -14.41 3.47 4.65
CA LEU A 65 -13.61 4.56 5.23
C LEU A 65 -14.28 5.20 6.46
N HIS A 66 -15.34 4.58 7.01
CA HIS A 66 -15.99 5.06 8.22
C HIS A 66 -15.00 5.20 9.38
N GLY A 67 -14.93 6.38 9.99
CA GLY A 67 -14.01 6.67 11.10
C GLY A 67 -12.56 6.92 10.66
N LEU A 68 -12.28 7.01 9.36
CA LEU A 68 -10.97 7.36 8.80
C LEU A 68 -10.99 8.74 8.11
N ASP A 69 -11.99 9.57 8.40
CA ASP A 69 -12.24 10.83 7.69
C ASP A 69 -11.09 11.84 7.75
N VAL A 70 -10.31 11.79 8.83
CA VAL A 70 -9.13 12.62 9.07
C VAL A 70 -8.03 12.42 8.01
N PHE A 71 -8.01 11.29 7.30
CA PHE A 71 -6.97 10.97 6.31
C PHE A 71 -7.43 11.20 4.86
N ASP A 72 -6.63 11.91 4.07
CA ASP A 72 -6.80 12.01 2.62
C ASP A 72 -6.21 10.80 1.88
N GLY A 73 -5.22 10.11 2.46
CA GLY A 73 -4.49 9.04 1.78
C GLY A 73 -4.13 7.84 2.65
N PHE A 74 -4.02 6.68 2.03
CA PHE A 74 -3.73 5.40 2.67
C PHE A 74 -2.64 4.67 1.88
N ALA A 75 -1.41 4.69 2.39
CA ALA A 75 -0.23 4.29 1.62
C ALA A 75 0.14 2.79 1.73
N GLU A 76 -0.16 2.16 2.86
CA GLU A 76 -0.05 0.71 3.06
C GLU A 76 -1.27 0.26 3.87
N ILE A 77 -2.10 -0.60 3.27
CA ILE A 77 -3.41 -0.99 3.83
C ILE A 77 -3.47 -2.46 4.26
N ASN A 78 -2.47 -3.27 3.91
CA ASN A 78 -2.36 -4.62 4.43
C ASN A 78 -1.90 -4.62 5.90
N ALA A 79 -2.16 -5.72 6.60
CA ALA A 79 -1.53 -6.06 7.86
C ALA A 79 -1.40 -7.57 7.96
N LEU A 80 -0.20 -8.05 8.32
CA LEU A 80 0.07 -9.48 8.45
C LEU A 80 0.61 -9.78 9.85
N ARG A 81 -0.25 -10.04 10.82
CA ARG A 81 0.18 -10.35 12.20
C ARG A 81 -0.65 -11.51 12.71
N PRO A 82 -0.07 -12.70 12.94
CA PRO A 82 -0.81 -13.85 13.43
C PRO A 82 -1.70 -13.51 14.63
N PRO A 83 -2.96 -13.98 14.65
CA PRO A 83 -3.61 -14.83 13.63
C PRO A 83 -4.21 -14.06 12.44
N ARG A 84 -4.02 -12.74 12.35
CA ARG A 84 -4.66 -11.86 11.36
C ARG A 84 -3.83 -11.70 10.07
N SER A 85 -4.49 -11.91 8.95
CA SER A 85 -3.99 -11.68 7.59
C SER A 85 -5.00 -10.79 6.86
N ILE A 86 -4.62 -9.54 6.59
CA ILE A 86 -5.53 -8.48 6.15
C ILE A 86 -4.96 -7.83 4.90
N TRP A 87 -5.75 -7.84 3.82
CA TRP A 87 -5.29 -7.50 2.49
C TRP A 87 -6.36 -6.76 1.67
N PRO A 88 -6.81 -5.55 2.07
CA PRO A 88 -7.87 -4.83 1.36
C PRO A 88 -7.54 -4.59 -0.12
N GLN A 89 -6.26 -4.52 -0.50
CA GLN A 89 -5.86 -4.35 -1.89
C GLN A 89 -6.21 -5.54 -2.81
N PHE A 90 -6.53 -6.71 -2.25
CA PHE A 90 -7.00 -7.89 -3.00
C PHE A 90 -8.53 -8.02 -3.01
N ASP A 91 -9.25 -7.19 -2.24
CA ASP A 91 -10.68 -7.34 -2.03
C ASP A 91 -11.48 -6.40 -2.92
N PHE A 92 -11.83 -6.88 -4.12
CA PHE A 92 -12.59 -6.09 -5.10
C PHE A 92 -13.99 -5.68 -4.63
N GLY A 93 -14.58 -6.38 -3.66
CA GLY A 93 -15.85 -5.99 -3.03
C GLY A 93 -15.66 -4.76 -2.17
N LEU A 94 -14.63 -4.77 -1.32
CA LEU A 94 -14.25 -3.61 -0.51
C LEU A 94 -13.84 -2.41 -1.39
N LEU A 95 -13.06 -2.62 -2.45
CA LEU A 95 -12.69 -1.55 -3.38
C LEU A 95 -13.91 -0.95 -4.11
N ALA A 96 -14.88 -1.78 -4.51
CA ALA A 96 -16.14 -1.32 -5.08
C ALA A 96 -16.97 -0.51 -4.06
N ALA A 97 -17.01 -0.93 -2.80
CA ALA A 97 -17.68 -0.19 -1.74
C ALA A 97 -17.03 1.17 -1.47
N ILE A 98 -15.68 1.27 -1.48
CA ILE A 98 -14.98 2.56 -1.42
C ILE A 98 -15.41 3.46 -2.57
N ARG A 99 -15.46 2.94 -3.81
CA ARG A 99 -15.89 3.72 -4.99
C ARG A 99 -17.31 4.25 -4.84
N ALA A 100 -18.22 3.45 -4.28
CA ALA A 100 -19.61 3.82 -4.09
C ALA A 100 -19.79 4.87 -2.97
N CYS A 101 -19.15 4.67 -1.82
CA CYS A 101 -19.26 5.56 -0.66
C CYS A 101 -18.46 6.86 -0.82
N HIS A 102 -17.34 6.82 -1.54
CA HIS A 102 -16.43 7.95 -1.75
C HIS A 102 -16.17 8.20 -3.24
N PRO A 103 -17.17 8.74 -3.99
CA PRO A 103 -16.98 9.12 -5.38
C PRO A 103 -15.79 10.07 -5.54
N GLY A 104 -14.94 9.86 -6.55
CA GLY A 104 -13.71 10.64 -6.73
C GLY A 104 -12.48 10.12 -6.00
N THR A 105 -12.59 8.97 -5.33
CA THR A 105 -11.41 8.21 -4.86
C THR A 105 -10.46 7.92 -6.02
N ARG A 106 -9.16 8.05 -5.77
CA ARG A 106 -8.06 7.72 -6.67
C ARG A 106 -7.32 6.49 -6.13
N PHE A 107 -7.30 5.42 -6.91
CA PHE A 107 -6.54 4.21 -6.61
C PHE A 107 -5.16 4.30 -7.25
N LEU A 108 -4.13 4.30 -6.42
CA LEU A 108 -2.74 4.18 -6.86
C LEU A 108 -2.28 2.74 -6.65
N ALA A 109 -1.36 2.26 -7.46
CA ALA A 109 -0.63 1.04 -7.17
C ALA A 109 0.86 1.29 -7.35
N THR A 110 1.57 1.54 -6.24
CA THR A 110 3.04 1.53 -6.26
C THR A 110 3.52 0.15 -6.67
N TRP A 111 4.50 0.13 -7.56
CA TRP A 111 5.01 -1.08 -8.19
C TRP A 111 6.52 -0.98 -8.38
N ARG A 112 7.15 -2.14 -8.40
CA ARG A 112 8.54 -2.40 -8.85
C ARG A 112 8.52 -3.78 -9.49
N ARG A 113 9.59 -4.14 -10.19
CA ARG A 113 9.72 -5.48 -10.78
C ARG A 113 9.49 -6.58 -9.71
N PRO A 114 8.74 -7.66 -10.00
CA PRO A 114 8.39 -8.68 -9.02
C PRO A 114 9.60 -9.25 -8.26
N GLU A 115 10.72 -9.45 -8.95
CA GLU A 115 11.97 -9.93 -8.37
C GLU A 115 12.48 -8.99 -7.26
N GLU A 116 12.40 -7.67 -7.46
CA GLU A 116 12.87 -6.68 -6.49
C GLU A 116 11.94 -6.55 -5.27
N ILE A 117 10.65 -6.81 -5.47
CA ILE A 117 9.68 -6.85 -4.38
C ILE A 117 9.89 -8.13 -3.56
N ALA A 118 9.96 -9.29 -4.22
CA ALA A 118 10.17 -10.59 -3.57
C ALA A 118 11.47 -10.62 -2.76
N ASP A 119 12.57 -10.17 -3.37
CA ASP A 119 13.88 -10.05 -2.74
C ASP A 119 13.86 -9.06 -1.55
N SER A 120 13.12 -7.95 -1.67
CA SER A 120 12.95 -7.03 -0.55
C SER A 120 12.07 -7.59 0.57
N MET A 121 11.07 -8.43 0.28
CA MET A 121 10.25 -9.10 1.29
C MET A 121 11.06 -10.15 2.05
N LEU A 122 11.91 -10.91 1.34
CA LEU A 122 12.79 -11.92 1.92
C LEU A 122 13.75 -11.31 2.95
N ARG A 123 14.35 -10.16 2.63
CA ARG A 123 15.29 -9.48 3.55
C ARG A 123 14.62 -8.71 4.70
N TRP A 124 13.30 -8.63 4.75
CA TRP A 124 12.60 -7.77 5.69
C TRP A 124 12.14 -8.54 6.93
N SER A 125 12.97 -8.53 7.98
CA SER A 125 12.67 -9.22 9.25
C SER A 125 12.24 -10.67 8.96
N ASN A 126 11.13 -11.14 9.52
CA ASN A 126 10.58 -12.47 9.27
C ASN A 126 9.42 -12.47 8.25
N LEU A 127 9.25 -11.41 7.45
CA LEU A 127 8.15 -11.29 6.49
C LEU A 127 8.20 -12.40 5.45
N GLY A 128 9.30 -12.50 4.70
CA GLY A 128 9.42 -13.45 3.60
C GLY A 128 9.83 -14.87 3.99
N THR A 129 10.25 -15.11 5.24
CA THR A 129 10.74 -16.41 5.72
C THR A 129 9.72 -17.14 6.59
N GLU A 130 8.92 -16.43 7.39
CA GLU A 130 7.99 -17.04 8.34
C GLU A 130 6.55 -16.57 8.10
N ARG A 131 6.32 -15.26 8.01
CA ARG A 131 4.97 -14.70 8.01
C ARG A 131 4.22 -14.95 6.72
N LEU A 132 4.84 -14.75 5.55
CA LEU A 132 4.20 -15.03 4.26
C LEU A 132 3.88 -16.53 4.13
N PRO A 133 4.82 -17.47 4.38
CA PRO A 133 4.53 -18.89 4.20
C PRO A 133 3.54 -19.50 5.20
N ALA A 134 3.46 -18.94 6.41
CA ALA A 134 2.62 -19.49 7.48
C ALA A 134 1.19 -18.91 7.53
N ALA A 135 0.86 -17.95 6.67
CA ALA A 135 -0.43 -17.26 6.72
C ALA A 135 -1.27 -17.52 5.48
N ASP A 136 -2.58 -17.50 5.64
CA ASP A 136 -3.52 -17.49 4.52
C ASP A 136 -3.61 -16.08 3.94
N ILE A 137 -2.96 -15.88 2.79
CA ILE A 137 -2.92 -14.61 2.08
C ILE A 137 -3.69 -14.79 0.76
N PRO A 138 -4.54 -13.83 0.35
CA PRO A 138 -5.20 -13.90 -0.94
C PRO A 138 -4.19 -14.09 -2.09
N GLY A 139 -4.39 -15.16 -2.87
CA GLY A 139 -3.49 -15.54 -3.96
C GLY A 139 -2.15 -16.17 -3.54
N LEU A 140 -1.92 -16.36 -2.24
CA LEU A 140 -0.74 -17.04 -1.68
C LEU A 140 -1.16 -17.89 -0.47
N PRO A 141 -1.70 -19.10 -0.69
CA PRO A 141 -2.15 -19.98 0.39
C PRO A 141 -1.01 -20.39 1.33
N ALA A 142 -1.33 -20.73 2.58
CA ALA A 142 -0.33 -21.23 3.53
C ALA A 142 0.44 -22.44 2.95
N GLY A 143 1.76 -22.45 3.15
CA GLY A 143 2.69 -23.40 2.56
C GLY A 143 3.38 -22.92 1.27
N TYR A 144 2.92 -21.83 0.66
CA TYR A 144 3.55 -21.19 -0.50
C TYR A 144 4.20 -19.85 -0.12
N GLY A 145 5.06 -19.32 -0.99
CA GLY A 145 5.80 -18.08 -0.75
C GLY A 145 7.16 -18.30 -0.07
N VAL A 146 7.56 -19.56 0.06
CA VAL A 146 8.88 -19.99 0.57
C VAL A 146 9.93 -19.67 -0.49
N THR A 147 9.63 -19.97 -1.76
CA THR A 147 10.57 -19.75 -2.85
C THR A 147 10.42 -18.35 -3.47
N THR A 148 11.49 -17.84 -4.07
CA THR A 148 11.45 -16.57 -4.80
C THR A 148 10.46 -16.61 -5.96
N ARG A 149 10.42 -17.72 -6.71
CA ARG A 149 9.47 -17.92 -7.82
C ARG A 149 8.01 -17.86 -7.37
N GLU A 150 7.66 -18.48 -6.25
CA GLU A 150 6.29 -18.41 -5.70
C GLU A 150 5.88 -16.97 -5.39
N ARG A 151 6.78 -16.22 -4.72
CA ARG A 151 6.54 -14.81 -4.40
C ARG A 151 6.40 -13.96 -5.65
N GLU A 152 7.30 -14.10 -6.62
CA GLU A 152 7.24 -13.39 -7.90
C GLU A 152 5.94 -13.68 -8.66
N THR A 153 5.51 -14.94 -8.68
CA THR A 153 4.26 -15.36 -9.32
C THR A 153 3.05 -14.69 -8.66
N TRP A 154 3.00 -14.70 -7.32
CA TRP A 154 1.94 -14.04 -6.56
C TRP A 154 1.93 -12.52 -6.77
N ILE A 155 3.10 -11.88 -6.73
CA ILE A 155 3.26 -10.45 -6.97
C ILE A 155 2.77 -10.09 -8.37
N ALA A 156 3.23 -10.79 -9.40
CA ALA A 156 2.80 -10.56 -10.78
C ALA A 156 1.28 -10.76 -10.95
N GLY A 157 0.73 -11.80 -10.32
CA GLY A 157 -0.71 -12.09 -10.32
C GLY A 157 -1.55 -10.96 -9.73
N HIS A 158 -1.14 -10.38 -8.60
CA HIS A 158 -1.81 -9.23 -7.98
C HIS A 158 -1.92 -8.04 -8.94
N TYR A 159 -0.80 -7.61 -9.52
CA TYR A 159 -0.79 -6.45 -10.39
C TYR A 159 -1.52 -6.70 -11.72
N ALA A 160 -1.46 -7.92 -12.27
CA ALA A 160 -2.26 -8.30 -13.43
C ALA A 160 -3.77 -8.28 -13.13
N ALA A 161 -4.17 -8.69 -11.93
CA ALA A 161 -5.57 -8.61 -11.51
C ALA A 161 -6.04 -7.16 -11.34
N LEU A 162 -5.21 -6.27 -10.78
CA LEU A 162 -5.50 -4.84 -10.71
C LEU A 162 -5.66 -4.22 -12.10
N ASP A 163 -4.72 -4.50 -13.02
CA ASP A 163 -4.78 -4.00 -14.40
C ASP A 163 -6.08 -4.44 -15.10
N ARG A 164 -6.53 -5.68 -14.85
CA ARG A 164 -7.80 -6.19 -15.40
C ARG A 164 -9.02 -5.55 -14.75
N TYR A 165 -9.03 -5.41 -13.43
CA TYR A 165 -10.16 -4.86 -12.68
C TYR A 165 -10.42 -3.38 -13.00
N PHE A 166 -9.35 -2.61 -13.20
CA PHE A 166 -9.40 -1.19 -13.53
C PHE A 166 -9.22 -0.87 -15.01
N ALA A 167 -9.40 -1.85 -15.91
CA ALA A 167 -9.24 -1.63 -17.34
C ALA A 167 -10.21 -0.53 -17.84
N GLY A 168 -9.63 0.56 -18.36
CA GLY A 168 -10.39 1.72 -18.84
C GLY A 168 -10.92 2.67 -17.75
N CYS A 169 -10.48 2.51 -16.50
CA CYS A 169 -10.88 3.37 -15.38
C CYS A 169 -9.86 4.50 -15.14
N ASP A 170 -10.30 5.75 -15.27
CA ASP A 170 -9.46 6.94 -15.04
C ASP A 170 -9.15 7.17 -13.55
N GLU A 171 -9.81 6.45 -12.64
CA GLU A 171 -9.52 6.49 -11.21
C GLU A 171 -8.39 5.57 -10.76
N PHE A 172 -7.71 4.86 -11.67
CA PHE A 172 -6.60 3.98 -11.32
C PHE A 172 -5.30 4.39 -12.02
N LEU A 173 -4.20 4.38 -11.26
CA LEU A 173 -2.86 4.57 -11.79
C LEU A 173 -1.87 3.61 -11.12
N ARG A 174 -1.31 2.68 -11.91
CA ARG A 174 -0.13 1.92 -11.52
C ARG A 174 1.14 2.69 -11.84
N ILE A 175 2.07 2.74 -10.90
CA ILE A 175 3.31 3.50 -11.04
C ILE A 175 4.53 2.68 -10.62
N ASP A 176 5.54 2.64 -11.49
CA ASP A 176 6.87 2.18 -11.11
C ASP A 176 7.53 3.28 -10.27
N VAL A 177 7.87 2.98 -9.01
CA VAL A 177 8.47 3.99 -8.12
C VAL A 177 9.92 4.33 -8.49
N ALA A 178 10.56 3.53 -9.36
CA ALA A 178 11.88 3.83 -9.92
C ALA A 178 11.81 4.75 -11.16
N ASP A 179 10.63 4.95 -11.75
CA ASP A 179 10.43 5.85 -12.89
C ASP A 179 10.65 7.31 -12.45
N GLY A 180 11.56 8.01 -13.12
CA GLY A 180 11.83 9.43 -12.87
C GLY A 180 10.62 10.33 -13.18
N ALA A 181 9.69 9.89 -14.03
CA ALA A 181 8.44 10.58 -14.33
C ALA A 181 7.31 10.29 -13.32
N ALA A 182 7.52 9.37 -12.37
CA ALA A 182 6.53 9.00 -11.36
C ALA A 182 5.90 10.19 -10.60
N PRO A 183 6.66 11.16 -10.05
CA PRO A 183 6.05 12.26 -9.30
C PRO A 183 5.16 13.14 -10.19
N ALA A 184 5.57 13.40 -11.43
CA ALA A 184 4.76 14.18 -12.37
C ALA A 184 3.45 13.45 -12.74
N ARG A 185 3.53 12.14 -12.99
CA ARG A 185 2.37 11.32 -13.35
C ARG A 185 1.37 11.19 -12.20
N ILE A 186 1.86 10.92 -10.99
CA ILE A 186 1.00 10.85 -9.81
C ILE A 186 0.40 12.24 -9.54
N GLY A 187 1.19 13.31 -9.71
CA GLY A 187 0.70 14.66 -9.46
C GLY A 187 -0.43 15.07 -10.40
N ALA A 188 -0.27 14.79 -11.70
CA ALA A 188 -1.32 15.00 -12.70
C ALA A 188 -2.59 14.17 -12.38
N PHE A 189 -2.42 12.91 -11.99
CA PHE A 189 -3.53 12.01 -11.64
C PHE A 189 -4.30 12.46 -10.39
N LEU A 190 -3.62 13.03 -9.40
CA LEU A 190 -4.21 13.54 -8.18
C LEU A 190 -4.68 15.01 -8.29
N GLY A 191 -4.29 15.72 -9.36
CA GLY A 191 -4.50 17.16 -9.49
C GLY A 191 -3.73 17.98 -8.45
N ARG A 192 -2.51 17.54 -8.09
CA ARG A 192 -1.65 18.19 -7.09
C ARG A 192 -0.17 18.01 -7.41
N ASP A 193 0.65 18.99 -7.06
CA ASP A 193 2.09 18.83 -7.16
C ASP A 193 2.63 17.89 -6.07
N LEU A 194 3.65 17.10 -6.44
CA LEU A 194 4.42 16.27 -5.52
C LEU A 194 5.82 16.88 -5.34
N PRO A 195 6.00 17.80 -4.37
CA PRO A 195 7.26 18.55 -4.21
C PRO A 195 8.42 17.70 -3.70
N TRP A 196 8.19 16.41 -3.40
CA TRP A 196 9.20 15.49 -2.94
C TRP A 196 9.02 14.12 -3.59
N TRP A 197 10.12 13.57 -4.10
CA TRP A 197 10.22 12.19 -4.59
C TRP A 197 11.60 11.63 -4.27
N GLY A 198 11.69 10.36 -3.88
CA GLY A 198 12.98 9.73 -3.57
C GLY A 198 12.87 8.44 -2.77
N LYS A 199 14.02 7.81 -2.50
CA LYS A 199 14.09 6.58 -1.71
C LYS A 199 13.95 6.89 -0.22
N THR A 200 13.01 6.22 0.44
CA THR A 200 12.88 6.15 1.91
C THR A 200 12.86 4.67 2.31
N ASN A 201 13.32 4.33 3.52
CA ASN A 201 13.44 2.93 4.00
C ASN A 201 14.41 2.05 3.19
N VAL A 202 15.64 2.53 2.98
CA VAL A 202 16.75 1.65 2.57
C VAL A 202 17.09 0.72 3.74
N ASN A 203 17.28 -0.58 3.46
CA ASN A 203 17.66 -1.55 4.49
C ASN A 203 19.03 -1.16 5.09
N PRO A 204 19.20 -1.06 6.43
CA PRO A 204 20.44 -0.61 7.06
C PRO A 204 21.69 -1.44 6.68
N VAL A 205 21.53 -2.70 6.25
CA VAL A 205 22.65 -3.52 5.76
C VAL A 205 23.34 -2.90 4.54
N ARG A 206 22.64 -2.12 3.71
CA ARG A 206 23.22 -1.43 2.55
C ARG A 206 23.93 -0.13 2.91
N ALA A 207 23.50 0.55 3.98
CA ALA A 207 24.15 1.79 4.43
C ALA A 207 25.58 1.52 4.93
N ALA A 208 25.83 0.36 5.54
CA ALA A 208 27.16 -0.03 6.00
C ALA A 208 28.09 -0.53 4.87
N GLN A 209 27.56 -0.91 3.70
CA GLN A 209 28.36 -1.40 2.57
C GLN A 209 28.74 -0.28 1.58
N GLU A 210 27.95 0.80 1.52
CA GLU A 210 28.27 1.97 0.68
C GLU A 210 29.27 2.92 1.38
N ASP A 211 29.36 2.92 2.72
CA ASP A 211 30.37 3.70 3.49
C ASP A 211 31.78 3.07 3.48
N ASP A 212 31.90 1.76 3.25
CA ASP A 212 33.20 1.05 3.18
C ASP A 212 33.83 1.10 1.76
N SER A 213 33.19 1.81 0.83
CA SER A 213 33.62 1.93 -0.58
C SER A 213 34.00 3.37 -0.98
N ALA A 214 34.18 4.28 -0.02
CA ALA A 214 34.57 5.68 -0.25
C ALA A 214 35.96 5.99 0.32
#